data_AF-A0A9E2F046-F1
#
_entry.id   AF-A0A9E2F046-F1
#
_cell.length_a   1.000
_cell.length_b   1.000
_cell.length_c   1.000
_cell.angle_alpha   90.00
_cell.angle_beta   90.00
_cell.angle_gamma   90.00
#
_symmetry.space_group_name_H-M   'P 1'
#
loop_
_entity.id
_entity.type
_entity.pdbx_description
1 polymer ?
#
loop_
_entity_poly.entity_id
_entity_poly.type
_entity_poly.pdbx_seq_one_letter_code
_entity_poly.pdbx_strand_id
1 'polypeptide(L)' 'GNKRDAKWTEAIAVGQEDFVGAVQSALAGRCPGRRIIGKDGTYWLGEPTTPYRAVIGAEKTPVSGKFAGGGGEKRCGSID' A
#
# COMPACT_ATOMS: atom_id res chain seq x y z
N GLY A 1 4.20 -27.95 7.02
CA GLY A 1 3.69 -27.02 5.99
C GLY A 1 4.19 -25.62 6.30
N ASN A 2 4.78 -24.92 5.33
CA ASN A 2 5.27 -23.55 5.49
C ASN A 2 4.11 -22.57 5.32
N LYS A 3 3.47 -22.17 6.42
CA LYS A 3 2.54 -21.03 6.40
C LYS A 3 3.37 -19.75 6.38
N ARG A 4 3.13 -18.88 5.39
CA ARG A 4 3.74 -17.55 5.38
C ARG A 4 3.14 -16.73 6.52
N ASP A 5 4.00 -16.27 7.42
CA ASP A 5 3.62 -15.34 8.47
C ASP A 5 3.52 -13.93 7.86
N ALA A 6 2.39 -13.26 8.10
CA ALA A 6 2.03 -12.00 7.46
C ALA A 6 3.08 -10.90 7.70
N LYS A 7 3.79 -10.95 8.84
CA LYS A 7 4.88 -10.00 9.14
C LYS A 7 6.01 -10.02 8.09
N TRP A 8 6.22 -11.13 7.38
CA TRP A 8 7.26 -11.20 6.33
C TRP A 8 6.85 -10.52 5.03
N THR A 9 5.56 -10.34 4.79
CA THR A 9 5.03 -9.76 3.56
C THR A 9 4.53 -8.33 3.75
N GLU A 10 4.09 -7.98 4.96
CA GLU A 10 3.43 -6.70 5.25
C GLU A 10 4.33 -5.73 6.04
N ALA A 11 5.35 -6.24 6.74
CA ALA A 11 6.27 -5.40 7.50
C ALA A 11 7.48 -4.96 6.67
N ILE A 12 7.97 -3.75 6.95
CA ILE A 12 9.20 -3.22 6.38
C ILE A 12 10.42 -3.80 7.10
N ALA A 13 10.31 -3.99 8.41
CA ALA A 13 11.36 -4.53 9.26
C ALA A 13 10.75 -5.40 10.36
N VAL A 14 11.42 -6.49 10.72
CA VAL A 14 11.05 -7.41 11.80
C VAL A 14 12.31 -7.67 12.65
N GLY A 15 12.21 -7.57 13.97
CA GLY A 15 13.36 -7.78 14.85
C GLY A 15 13.12 -7.33 16.29
N GLN A 16 14.21 -6.90 16.94
CA GLN A 16 14.19 -6.28 18.26
C GLN A 16 13.65 -4.85 18.19
N GLU A 17 13.08 -4.36 19.29
CA GLU A 17 12.44 -3.04 19.35
C GLU A 17 13.37 -1.90 18.92
N ASP A 18 14.61 -1.89 19.42
CA ASP A 18 15.61 -0.86 19.09
C ASP A 18 15.94 -0.81 17.59
N PHE A 19 16.06 -1.98 16.96
CA PHE A 19 16.31 -2.09 15.53
C PHE A 19 15.12 -1.53 14.74
N VAL A 20 13.91 -1.93 15.11
CA VAL A 20 12.68 -1.48 14.42
C VAL A 20 12.46 0.03 14.61
N GLY A 21 12.78 0.56 15.80
CA GLY A 21 12.75 1.99 16.11
C GLY A 21 13.79 2.80 15.33
N ALA A 22 14.99 2.27 15.15
CA ALA A 22 16.01 2.89 14.31
C ALA A 22 15.56 2.94 12.83
N VAL A 23 14.97 1.85 12.32
CA VAL A 23 14.42 1.81 10.95
C VAL A 23 13.26 2.80 10.79
N GLN A 24 12.35 2.86 11.77
CA GLN A 24 11.25 3.83 11.73
C GLN A 24 11.77 5.27 11.70
N SER A 25 12.78 5.58 12.51
CA SER A 25 13.40 6.91 12.57
C SER A 25 14.10 7.28 11.27
N ALA A 26 14.81 6.33 10.65
CA ALA A 26 15.44 6.52 9.34
C ALA A 26 14.41 6.75 8.22
N LEU A 27 13.20 6.22 8.37
CA LEU A 27 12.09 6.35 7.43
C LEU A 27 11.11 7.47 7.81
N ALA A 28 11.42 8.29 8.82
CA ALA A 28 10.54 9.35 9.30
C ALA A 28 10.08 10.25 8.13
N GLY A 29 8.77 10.34 7.94
CA GLY A 29 8.12 11.07 6.84
C GLY A 29 7.95 10.30 5.52
N ARG A 30 8.64 9.17 5.31
CA ARG A 30 8.51 8.34 4.10
C ARG A 30 7.49 7.20 4.23
N CYS A 31 7.15 6.84 5.46
CA CYS A 31 6.25 5.73 5.75
C CYS A 31 5.05 6.18 6.62
N PRO A 32 4.19 7.09 6.11
CA PRO A 32 3.00 7.52 6.82
C PRO A 32 2.09 6.32 7.12
N GLY A 33 1.41 6.37 8.27
CA GLY A 33 0.47 5.33 8.71
C GLY A 33 1.10 4.07 9.32
N ARG A 34 2.43 3.89 9.24
CA ARG A 34 3.10 2.71 9.79
C ARG A 34 3.57 2.94 11.23
N ARG A 35 3.40 1.91 12.08
CA ARG A 35 3.77 1.91 13.49
C ARG A 35 4.51 0.62 13.86
N ILE A 36 5.29 0.68 14.92
CA ILE A 36 5.89 -0.49 15.55
C ILE A 36 4.76 -1.32 16.21
N ILE A 37 4.71 -2.60 15.87
CA ILE A 37 3.78 -3.58 16.43
C ILE A 37 4.63 -4.65 17.12
N GLY A 38 4.31 -4.97 18.37
CA GLY A 38 5.01 -5.98 19.16
C GLY A 38 4.10 -7.15 19.49
N LYS A 39 4.58 -8.39 19.29
CA LYS A 39 3.89 -9.62 19.69
C LYS A 39 4.91 -10.70 20.05
N ASP A 40 4.72 -11.35 21.18
CA ASP A 40 5.54 -12.50 21.63
C ASP A 40 7.06 -12.20 21.61
N GLY A 41 7.47 -10.98 22.00
CA GLY A 41 8.87 -10.55 22.02
C GLY A 41 9.49 -10.26 20.65
N THR A 42 8.70 -10.29 19.58
CA THR A 42 9.11 -9.85 18.23
C THR A 42 8.41 -8.55 17.88
N TYR A 43 9.16 -7.62 17.33
CA TYR A 43 8.67 -6.32 16.90
C TYR A 43 8.75 -6.20 15.38
N TRP A 44 7.82 -5.46 14.78
CA TRP A 44 7.88 -5.16 13.36
C TRP A 44 7.29 -3.79 13.03
N LEU A 45 7.79 -3.16 11.98
CA LEU A 45 7.27 -1.90 11.45
C LEU A 45 6.28 -2.20 10.33
N GLY A 46 5.00 -2.05 10.60
CA GLY A 46 3.93 -2.35 9.65
C GLY A 46 2.79 -1.34 9.70
N GLU A 47 1.85 -1.46 8.78
CA GLU A 47 0.61 -0.68 8.82
C GLU A 47 -0.42 -1.45 9.65
N PRO A 48 -1.09 -0.82 10.64
CA PRO A 48 -2.18 -1.46 11.36
C PRO A 48 -3.35 -1.68 10.40
N THR A 49 -3.51 -2.92 9.93
CA THR A 49 -4.59 -3.26 8.99
C THR A 49 -5.93 -3.28 9.73
N THR A 50 -6.88 -2.47 9.28
CA THR A 50 -8.29 -2.71 9.57
C THR A 50 -8.82 -3.73 8.58
N PRO A 51 -9.51 -4.79 9.05
CA PRO A 51 -10.07 -5.79 8.13
C PRO A 51 -11.05 -5.12 7.16
N TYR A 52 -10.97 -5.50 5.90
CA TYR A 52 -11.90 -4.99 4.89
C TYR A 52 -13.34 -5.36 5.28
N ARG A 53 -14.17 -4.35 5.52
CA ARG A 53 -15.59 -4.55 5.76
C ARG A 53 -16.28 -4.63 4.40
N ALA A 54 -16.62 -5.84 3.97
CA ALA A 54 -17.47 -6.01 2.80
C ALA A 54 -18.80 -5.30 3.05
N VAL A 55 -19.12 -4.30 2.24
CA VAL A 55 -20.46 -3.73 2.16
C VAL A 55 -21.30 -4.75 1.40
N ILE A 56 -21.88 -5.71 2.15
CA ILE A 56 -22.76 -6.74 1.59
C ILE A 56 -24.01 -6.01 1.09
N GLY A 57 -24.08 -5.73 -0.22
CA GLY A 57 -25.14 -4.93 -0.83
C GLY A 57 -24.72 -4.10 -2.04
N ALA A 58 -23.41 -3.98 -2.33
CA ALA A 58 -22.94 -3.33 -3.54
C ALA A 58 -23.22 -4.23 -4.77
N GLU A 59 -24.28 -3.90 -5.51
CA GLU A 59 -24.54 -4.45 -6.84
C GLU A 59 -23.41 -4.04 -7.80
N LYS A 60 -22.89 -4.99 -8.58
CA LYS A 60 -21.88 -4.70 -9.61
C LYS A 60 -22.55 -3.94 -10.75
N THR A 61 -22.53 -2.62 -10.71
CA THR A 61 -22.87 -1.84 -11.91
C THR A 61 -21.79 -2.04 -12.96
N PRO A 62 -22.13 -2.34 -14.23
CA PRO A 62 -21.14 -2.38 -15.29
C PRO A 62 -20.43 -1.02 -15.35
N VAL A 63 -19.09 -1.05 -15.30
CA VAL A 63 -18.29 0.16 -15.50
C VAL A 63 -18.45 0.55 -16.97
N SER A 64 -19.46 1.38 -17.26
CA SER A 64 -19.67 1.88 -18.62
C SER A 64 -18.54 2.85 -18.91
N GLY A 65 -17.56 2.42 -19.69
CA GLY A 65 -16.50 3.27 -20.20
C GLY A 65 -17.06 4.33 -21.13
N LYS A 66 -17.48 5.47 -20.60
CA LYS A 66 -17.62 6.72 -21.35
C LYS A 66 -16.42 7.59 -21.02
N PHE A 67 -15.26 7.22 -21.56
CA PHE A 67 -14.24 8.22 -21.83
C PHE A 67 -14.76 9.02 -23.02
N ALA A 68 -15.29 10.21 -22.75
CA ALA A 68 -15.54 11.19 -23.79
C ALA A 68 -14.19 11.49 -24.45
N GLY A 69 -14.02 11.03 -25.69
CA GLY A 69 -12.87 11.33 -26.52
C GLY A 69 -12.75 12.84 -26.69
N GLY A 70 -11.83 13.44 -25.95
CA GLY A 70 -11.38 14.82 -26.12
C GLY A 70 -9.89 14.81 -26.36
N GLY A 71 -9.46 14.40 -27.55
CA GLY A 71 -8.06 14.37 -27.96
C GLY A 71 -7.94 14.67 -29.44
N GLY A 72 -7.99 15.96 -29.78
CA GLY A 72 -7.79 16.42 -31.14
C GLY A 72 -6.36 16.13 -31.61
N GLU A 73 -6.24 15.35 -32.67
CA GLU A 73 -5.01 15.10 -33.41
C GLU A 73 -4.48 16.42 -34.01
N LYS A 74 -3.38 16.93 -33.45
CA LYS A 74 -2.61 18.03 -34.05
C LYS A 74 -1.52 17.38 -34.91
N ARG A 75 -1.79 17.23 -36.21
CA ARG A 75 -0.77 16.84 -37.20
C ARG A 75 0.38 17.84 -37.15
N CYS A 76 1.62 17.35 -36.99
CA CYS A 76 2.81 18.19 -37.11
C CYS A 76 2.88 18.72 -38.55
N GLY A 77 3.02 20.04 -38.69
CA GLY A 77 3.20 20.70 -39.98
C GLY A 77 4.53 20.30 -40.63
N SER A 78 4.47 20.02 -41.93
CA SER A 78 5.65 19.96 -42.79
C SER A 78 6.21 21.37 -42.89
N ILE A 79 7.53 21.50 -42.72
CA ILE A 79 8.29 22.71 -43.04
C ILE A 79 8.62 22.63 -44.53
N ASP A 80 8.29 23.69 -45.27
CA ASP A 80 8.69 23.91 -46.68
C ASP A 80 10.20 24.15 -46.83
#